data_AF-A0A8T2IF89-F1
#
_entry.id   AF-A0A8T2IF89-F1
#
_cell.length_a   1.000
_cell.length_b   1.000
_cell.length_c   1.000
_cell.angle_alpha   90.00
_cell.angle_beta   90.00
_cell.angle_gamma   90.00
#
_symmetry.space_group_name_H-M   'P 1'
#
loop_
_entity.id
_entity.type
_entity.pdbx_description
1 polymer ?
#
loop_
_entity_poly.entity_id
_entity_poly.type
_entity_poly.pdbx_seq_one_letter_code
_entity_poly.pdbx_strand_id
1 'polypeptide(L)'
;MVTGTSVLGVKFDGGVIIAADMLGSYGSLARFRNISRIMKVNDCTILGASGDYADYQYLKQVIDQMVIDEELVGDGHNYSPKAIHSWLTRVMYNRRSKMNPLWNTVVIGGFYNGESFLGYVDKLGVAFEAPTIATGFGAYLAQPLMRDAVENKPTLTKDEARQLVGGV
;
A
#
# COMPACT_ATOMS: atom_id res chain seq x y z
N MET A 1 -15.90 12.78 8.13
CA MET A 1 -15.02 11.68 7.72
C MET A 1 -13.59 12.19 7.72
N VAL A 2 -12.61 11.38 8.16
CA VAL A 2 -11.19 11.77 8.18
C VAL A 2 -10.49 10.98 7.09
N THR A 3 -9.81 11.66 6.17
CA THR A 3 -9.18 11.01 5.02
C THR A 3 -7.68 11.27 4.95
N GLY A 4 -6.95 10.25 4.51
CA GLY A 4 -5.57 10.35 4.06
C GLY A 4 -5.50 10.52 2.55
N THR A 5 -4.43 11.17 2.09
CA THR A 5 -4.22 11.50 0.67
C THR A 5 -3.34 10.44 0.00
N SER A 6 -2.34 10.84 -0.77
CA SER A 6 -1.49 10.00 -1.61
C SER A 6 -0.64 9.02 -0.80
N VAL A 7 -0.41 7.86 -1.39
CA VAL A 7 0.62 6.87 -0.99
C VAL A 7 1.45 6.60 -2.23
N LEU A 8 2.77 6.62 -2.09
CA LEU A 8 3.73 6.37 -3.17
C LEU A 8 4.45 5.05 -2.91
N GLY A 9 4.77 4.32 -3.97
CA GLY A 9 5.50 3.06 -3.92
C GLY A 9 6.41 2.87 -5.13
N VAL A 10 7.62 2.36 -4.90
CA VAL A 10 8.59 2.05 -5.96
C VAL A 10 9.34 0.76 -5.65
N LYS A 11 9.58 -0.07 -6.68
CA LYS A 11 10.46 -1.23 -6.61
C LYS A 11 11.91 -0.80 -6.82
N PHE A 12 12.83 -1.46 -6.11
CA PHE A 12 14.27 -1.31 -6.31
C PHE A 12 14.95 -2.68 -6.18
N ASP A 13 16.24 -2.76 -6.51
CA ASP A 13 17.01 -3.99 -6.38
C ASP A 13 17.10 -4.46 -4.91
N GLY A 14 16.49 -5.61 -4.61
CA GLY A 14 16.43 -6.16 -3.27
C GLY A 14 15.30 -5.62 -2.38
N GLY A 15 14.30 -4.90 -2.94
CA GLY A 15 13.09 -4.58 -2.17
C GLY A 15 12.14 -3.56 -2.77
N VAL A 16 11.33 -2.96 -1.90
CA VAL A 16 10.37 -1.90 -2.22
C VAL A 16 10.38 -0.78 -1.18
N ILE A 17 10.09 0.43 -1.61
CA ILE A 17 9.87 1.60 -0.73
C ILE A 17 8.41 2.02 -0.87
N ILE A 18 7.74 2.26 0.25
CA ILE A 18 6.43 2.92 0.32
C ILE A 18 6.57 4.17 1.20
N ALA A 19 5.95 5.27 0.77
CA ALA A 19 5.88 6.50 1.53
C ALA A 19 4.45 7.07 1.56
N ALA A 20 4.12 7.69 2.67
CA ALA A 20 2.86 8.40 2.89
C ALA A 20 3.11 9.54 3.89
N ASP A 21 2.38 10.64 3.75
CA ASP A 21 2.33 11.66 4.80
C ASP A 21 1.62 11.12 6.07
N MET A 22 1.74 11.88 7.17
CA MET A 22 1.12 11.54 8.45
C MET A 22 -0.14 12.37 8.76
N LEU A 23 -0.82 12.87 7.72
CA LEU A 23 -1.96 13.78 7.85
C LEU A 23 -3.31 13.06 7.69
N GLY A 24 -4.22 13.34 8.62
CA GLY A 24 -5.64 13.04 8.53
C GLY A 24 -6.45 14.32 8.44
N SER A 25 -7.05 14.56 7.27
CA SER A 25 -7.82 15.76 7.00
C SER A 25 -9.31 15.53 7.19
N TYR A 26 -10.01 16.52 7.74
CA TYR A 26 -11.48 16.57 7.80
C TYR A 26 -11.96 17.65 6.85
N GLY A 27 -12.20 17.27 5.59
CA GLY A 27 -12.35 18.23 4.50
C GLY A 27 -11.04 19.01 4.31
N SER A 28 -11.10 20.34 4.32
CA SER A 28 -9.92 21.21 4.22
C SER A 28 -9.13 21.36 5.55
N LEU A 29 -9.70 20.93 6.67
CA LEU A 29 -9.06 21.07 7.97
C LEU A 29 -8.04 19.95 8.22
N ALA A 30 -6.77 20.33 8.41
CA ALA A 30 -5.70 19.47 8.87
C ALA A 30 -5.89 19.08 10.36
N ARG A 31 -6.82 18.15 10.63
CA ARG A 31 -7.30 17.81 11.97
C ARG A 31 -6.30 16.98 12.78
N PHE A 32 -5.71 15.96 12.18
CA PHE A 32 -4.73 15.07 12.82
C PHE A 32 -3.42 15.09 12.06
N ARG A 33 -2.34 15.59 12.67
CA ARG A 33 -1.06 15.85 11.96
C ARG A 33 0.01 14.80 12.20
N ASN A 34 -0.32 13.73 12.93
CA ASN A 34 0.64 12.69 13.31
C ASN A 34 -0.05 11.33 13.42
N ILE A 35 -0.61 10.85 12.30
CA ILE A 35 -1.22 9.52 12.21
C ILE A 35 -0.43 8.65 11.23
N SER A 36 -0.24 7.36 11.56
CA SER A 36 0.40 6.44 10.62
C SER A 36 -0.61 5.95 9.59
N ARG A 37 -0.22 5.97 8.32
CA ARG A 37 -0.99 5.39 7.20
C ARG A 37 -0.28 4.18 6.57
N ILE A 38 0.76 3.70 7.23
CA ILE A 38 1.56 2.54 6.83
C ILE A 38 1.51 1.52 7.98
N MET A 39 1.27 0.26 7.63
CA MET A 39 1.38 -0.87 8.56
C MET A 39 2.39 -1.89 8.06
N LYS A 40 3.13 -2.48 8.98
CA LYS A 40 3.83 -3.75 8.75
C LYS A 40 2.79 -4.85 8.87
N VAL A 41 2.60 -5.65 7.81
CA VAL A 41 1.66 -6.78 7.81
C VAL A 41 2.34 -7.99 8.44
N ASN A 42 3.54 -8.32 7.97
CA ASN A 42 4.41 -9.37 8.52
C ASN A 42 5.87 -9.04 8.15
N ASP A 43 6.80 -9.99 8.30
CA ASP A 43 8.23 -9.75 8.05
C ASP A 43 8.58 -9.48 6.57
N CYS A 44 7.75 -9.89 5.62
CA CYS A 44 8.00 -9.71 4.20
C CYS A 44 7.05 -8.71 3.52
N THR A 45 6.05 -8.19 4.23
CA THR A 45 4.95 -7.39 3.64
C THR A 45 4.64 -6.14 4.45
N ILE A 46 4.47 -5.02 3.74
CA ILE A 46 3.99 -3.72 4.24
C ILE A 46 2.78 -3.27 3.43
N LEU A 47 1.93 -2.45 4.05
CA LEU A 47 0.75 -1.88 3.41
C LEU A 47 0.63 -0.39 3.72
N GLY A 48 0.42 0.42 2.68
CA GLY A 48 0.05 1.83 2.80
C GLY A 48 -1.38 2.06 2.33
N ALA A 49 -2.12 2.93 3.03
CA ALA A 49 -3.52 3.23 2.70
C ALA A 49 -3.80 4.71 2.47
N SER A 50 -4.66 4.96 1.49
CA SER A 50 -5.27 6.25 1.19
C SER A 50 -6.80 6.14 1.30
N GLY A 51 -7.49 7.28 1.39
CA GLY A 51 -8.94 7.30 1.57
C GLY A 51 -9.35 7.38 3.04
N ASP A 52 -10.48 6.76 3.41
CA ASP A 52 -11.04 6.87 4.77
C ASP A 52 -10.17 6.18 5.83
N TYR A 53 -9.89 6.91 6.91
CA TYR A 53 -8.99 6.42 7.96
C TYR A 53 -9.65 5.38 8.87
N ALA A 54 -10.97 5.43 9.08
CA ALA A 54 -11.66 4.46 9.92
C ALA A 54 -11.75 3.09 9.23
N ASP A 55 -12.05 3.07 7.93
CA ASP A 55 -12.01 1.86 7.10
C ASP A 55 -10.58 1.27 7.05
N TYR A 56 -9.54 2.11 7.02
CA TYR A 56 -8.15 1.65 7.15
C TYR A 56 -7.89 0.98 8.50
N GLN A 57 -8.36 1.55 9.61
CA GLN A 57 -8.23 0.93 10.94
C GLN A 57 -8.97 -0.41 11.03
N TYR A 58 -10.16 -0.50 10.41
CA TYR A 58 -10.89 -1.76 10.30
C TYR A 58 -10.09 -2.81 9.51
N LEU A 59 -9.57 -2.45 8.33
CA LEU A 59 -8.72 -3.34 7.54
C LEU A 59 -7.48 -3.80 8.32
N LYS A 60 -6.82 -2.87 9.01
CA LYS A 60 -5.66 -3.18 9.85
C LYS A 60 -6.01 -4.25 10.90
N GLN A 61 -7.11 -4.09 11.61
CA GLN A 61 -7.52 -5.05 12.64
C GLN A 61 -7.80 -6.45 12.05
N VAL A 62 -8.47 -6.52 10.90
CA VAL A 62 -8.77 -7.80 10.25
C VAL A 62 -7.48 -8.48 9.75
N ILE A 63 -6.57 -7.71 9.16
CA ILE A 63 -5.27 -8.22 8.69
C ILE A 63 -4.42 -8.70 9.86
N ASP A 64 -4.33 -7.92 10.94
CA ASP A 64 -3.54 -8.28 12.13
C ASP A 64 -4.04 -9.63 12.70
N GLN A 65 -5.36 -9.81 12.83
CA GLN A 65 -5.91 -11.08 13.31
C GLN A 65 -5.58 -12.24 12.36
N MET A 66 -5.72 -12.04 11.05
CA MET A 66 -5.41 -13.07 10.05
C MET A 66 -3.93 -13.49 10.11
N VAL A 67 -3.01 -12.55 10.31
CA VAL A 67 -1.58 -12.84 10.45
C VAL A 67 -1.29 -13.58 11.75
N ILE A 68 -1.89 -13.15 12.87
CA ILE A 68 -1.76 -13.84 14.16
C ILE A 68 -2.23 -15.29 14.06
N ASP A 69 -3.39 -15.52 13.44
CA ASP A 69 -3.95 -16.87 13.31
C ASP A 69 -3.02 -17.80 12.52
N GLU A 70 -2.37 -17.30 11.47
CA GLU A 70 -1.38 -18.04 10.69
C GLU A 70 -0.10 -18.33 11.48
N GLU A 71 0.43 -17.33 12.19
CA GLU A 71 1.63 -17.49 13.01
C GLU A 71 1.41 -18.53 14.13
N LEU A 72 0.18 -18.62 14.67
CA LEU A 72 -0.18 -19.61 15.69
C LEU A 72 -0.23 -21.04 15.17
N VAL A 73 -0.47 -21.26 13.86
CA VAL A 73 -0.41 -22.61 13.26
C VAL A 73 1.02 -23.15 13.36
N GLY A 74 2.04 -22.29 13.20
CA GLY A 74 3.43 -22.62 13.51
C GLY A 74 4.05 -23.70 12.62
N ASP A 75 3.52 -23.93 11.43
CA ASP A 75 3.99 -24.95 10.47
C ASP A 75 5.15 -24.46 9.57
N GLY A 76 5.58 -23.21 9.78
CA GLY A 76 6.67 -22.57 9.04
C GLY A 76 6.21 -21.84 7.77
N HIS A 77 4.91 -21.80 7.46
CA HIS A 77 4.38 -21.00 6.36
C HIS A 77 4.00 -19.60 6.84
N ASN A 78 4.10 -18.64 5.92
CA ASN A 78 3.69 -17.26 6.13
C ASN A 78 3.01 -16.75 4.88
N TYR A 79 2.08 -15.80 5.03
CA TYR A 79 1.46 -15.15 3.89
C TYR A 79 2.49 -14.34 3.09
N SER A 80 2.63 -14.69 1.81
CA SER A 80 3.42 -13.90 0.87
C SER A 80 2.73 -12.56 0.53
N PRO A 81 3.48 -11.55 0.06
CA PRO A 81 2.89 -10.28 -0.36
C PRO A 81 1.78 -10.44 -1.42
N LYS A 82 1.96 -11.40 -2.32
CA LYS A 82 0.99 -11.73 -3.37
C LYS A 82 -0.28 -12.39 -2.82
N ALA A 83 -0.15 -13.23 -1.78
CA ALA A 83 -1.30 -13.81 -1.10
C ALA A 83 -2.15 -12.73 -0.41
N ILE A 84 -1.49 -11.80 0.30
CA ILE A 84 -2.16 -10.65 0.94
C ILE A 84 -2.85 -9.76 -0.10
N HIS A 85 -2.19 -9.47 -1.22
CA HIS A 85 -2.77 -8.68 -2.32
C HIS A 85 -4.01 -9.34 -2.93
N SER A 86 -3.96 -10.65 -3.18
CA SER A 86 -5.10 -11.43 -3.68
C SER A 86 -6.27 -11.42 -2.69
N TRP A 87 -6.00 -11.67 -1.40
CA TRP A 87 -7.00 -11.65 -0.34
C TRP A 87 -7.66 -10.28 -0.23
N LEU A 88 -6.88 -9.19 -0.20
CA LEU A 88 -7.40 -7.82 -0.17
C LEU A 88 -8.28 -7.51 -1.37
N THR A 89 -7.89 -7.95 -2.56
CA THR A 89 -8.70 -7.80 -3.77
C THR A 89 -10.09 -8.43 -3.59
N ARG A 90 -10.16 -9.64 -2.99
CA ARG A 90 -11.43 -10.32 -2.72
C ARG A 90 -12.25 -9.60 -1.65
N VAL A 91 -11.61 -9.12 -0.57
CA VAL A 91 -12.27 -8.35 0.50
C VAL A 91 -12.91 -7.07 -0.06
N MET A 92 -12.15 -6.28 -0.81
CA MET A 92 -12.60 -5.02 -1.41
C MET A 92 -13.75 -5.27 -2.40
N TYR A 93 -13.61 -6.27 -3.27
CA TYR A 93 -14.64 -6.63 -4.25
C TYR A 93 -15.93 -7.16 -3.61
N ASN A 94 -15.82 -7.92 -2.51
CA ASN A 94 -16.97 -8.41 -1.74
C ASN A 94 -17.78 -7.26 -1.14
N ARG A 95 -17.09 -6.30 -0.50
CA ARG A 95 -17.70 -5.10 0.07
C ARG A 95 -18.38 -4.24 -0.99
N ARG A 96 -17.73 -4.06 -2.15
CA ARG A 96 -18.30 -3.38 -3.31
C ARG A 96 -19.57 -4.06 -3.82
N SER A 97 -19.57 -5.39 -3.94
CA SER A 97 -20.73 -6.15 -4.42
C SER A 97 -21.97 -6.04 -3.53
N LYS A 98 -21.77 -5.74 -2.23
CA LYS A 98 -22.84 -5.49 -1.26
C LYS A 98 -23.31 -4.02 -1.23
N MET A 99 -22.86 -3.20 -2.18
CA MET A 99 -23.13 -1.75 -2.23
C MET A 99 -22.72 -1.01 -0.93
N ASN A 100 -21.74 -1.55 -0.20
CA ASN A 100 -21.18 -0.96 1.02
C ASN A 100 -19.64 -1.10 1.01
N PRO A 101 -18.95 -0.39 0.10
CA PRO A 101 -17.50 -0.52 -0.10
C PRO A 101 -16.71 0.01 1.11
N LEU A 102 -15.46 -0.46 1.23
CA LEU A 102 -14.45 0.20 2.05
C LEU A 102 -13.82 1.32 1.22
N TRP A 103 -13.78 2.54 1.74
CA TRP A 103 -13.39 3.73 0.98
C TRP A 103 -11.87 3.94 0.98
N ASN A 104 -11.12 2.87 0.70
CA ASN A 104 -9.67 2.91 0.62
C ASN A 104 -9.15 2.57 -0.76
N THR A 105 -7.97 3.10 -1.04
CA THR A 105 -7.05 2.56 -2.04
C THR A 105 -5.78 2.18 -1.30
N VAL A 106 -5.37 0.92 -1.44
CA VAL A 106 -4.24 0.33 -0.72
C VAL A 106 -3.11 -0.03 -1.67
N VAL A 107 -1.88 0.17 -1.18
CA VAL A 107 -0.64 -0.22 -1.86
C VAL A 107 0.03 -1.26 -0.98
N ILE A 108 0.25 -2.45 -1.53
CA ILE A 108 0.90 -3.57 -0.87
C ILE A 108 2.31 -3.68 -1.41
N GLY A 109 3.30 -3.59 -0.54
CA GLY A 109 4.71 -3.76 -0.89
C GLY A 109 5.30 -4.95 -0.15
N GLY A 110 6.20 -5.69 -0.77
CA GLY A 110 6.94 -6.72 -0.05
C GLY A 110 8.17 -7.22 -0.80
N PHE A 111 8.96 -8.02 -0.10
CA PHE A 111 10.12 -8.71 -0.66
C PHE A 111 10.12 -10.15 -0.14
N TYR A 112 9.97 -11.11 -1.05
CA TYR A 112 9.80 -12.50 -0.69
C TYR A 112 10.52 -13.39 -1.69
N ASN A 113 11.31 -14.36 -1.19
CA ASN A 113 12.09 -15.29 -2.01
C ASN A 113 12.94 -14.62 -3.11
N GLY A 114 13.55 -13.48 -2.81
CA GLY A 114 14.40 -12.74 -3.75
C GLY A 114 13.64 -11.84 -4.72
N GLU A 115 12.31 -11.77 -4.65
CA GLU A 115 11.48 -11.00 -5.56
C GLU A 115 10.76 -9.82 -4.87
N SER A 116 10.86 -8.64 -5.48
CA SER A 116 10.14 -7.44 -5.04
C SER A 116 8.70 -7.43 -5.57
N PHE A 117 7.73 -7.30 -4.67
CA PHE A 117 6.32 -7.21 -4.97
C PHE A 117 5.78 -5.81 -4.67
N LEU A 118 5.01 -5.24 -5.61
CA LEU A 118 4.33 -3.96 -5.43
C LEU A 118 2.99 -4.01 -6.15
N GLY A 119 1.91 -4.02 -5.37
CA GLY A 119 0.54 -4.18 -5.84
C GLY A 119 -0.36 -3.04 -5.39
N TYR A 120 -1.36 -2.77 -6.21
CA TYR A 120 -2.43 -1.80 -5.97
C TYR A 120 -3.77 -2.53 -5.84
N VAL A 121 -4.64 -2.05 -4.96
CA VAL A 121 -6.06 -2.43 -4.90
C VAL A 121 -6.91 -1.20 -4.56
N ASP A 122 -7.99 -0.94 -5.30
CA ASP A 122 -8.94 0.13 -4.98
C ASP A 122 -10.25 -0.35 -4.36
N LYS A 123 -11.09 0.61 -3.95
CA LYS A 123 -12.43 0.38 -3.39
C LYS A 123 -13.39 -0.41 -4.29
N LEU A 124 -13.10 -0.53 -5.59
CA LEU A 124 -13.91 -1.31 -6.53
C LEU A 124 -13.40 -2.74 -6.69
N GLY A 125 -12.23 -3.05 -6.12
CA GLY A 125 -11.54 -4.32 -6.31
C GLY A 125 -10.73 -4.38 -7.60
N VAL A 126 -10.43 -3.24 -8.24
CA VAL A 126 -9.45 -3.17 -9.33
C VAL A 126 -8.07 -3.39 -8.71
N ALA A 127 -7.32 -4.34 -9.25
CA ALA A 127 -6.02 -4.72 -8.73
C ALA A 127 -5.02 -4.94 -9.87
N PHE A 128 -3.80 -4.47 -9.68
CA PHE A 128 -2.68 -4.66 -10.61
C PHE A 128 -1.34 -4.56 -9.87
N GLU A 129 -0.28 -5.00 -10.54
CA GLU A 129 1.11 -4.86 -10.10
C GLU A 129 1.84 -3.89 -11.04
N ALA A 130 2.77 -3.09 -10.50
CA ALA A 130 3.58 -2.17 -11.28
C ALA A 130 4.91 -1.88 -10.57
N PRO A 131 5.96 -1.43 -11.29
CA PRO A 131 7.21 -1.03 -10.66
C PRO A 131 7.08 0.28 -9.86
N THR A 132 6.10 1.11 -10.19
CA THR A 132 5.78 2.37 -9.50
C THR A 132 4.27 2.52 -9.33
N ILE A 133 3.83 2.93 -8.13
CA ILE A 133 2.43 3.11 -7.79
C ILE A 133 2.27 4.41 -7.01
N ALA A 134 1.27 5.22 -7.36
CA ALA A 134 0.86 6.40 -6.62
C ALA A 134 -0.66 6.47 -6.54
N THR A 135 -1.19 6.82 -5.36
CA THR A 135 -2.63 6.99 -5.14
C THR A 135 -3.02 8.45 -4.99
N GLY A 136 -4.32 8.75 -5.04
CA GLY A 136 -4.85 10.10 -4.85
C GLY A 136 -4.29 11.09 -5.87
N PHE A 137 -3.92 12.29 -5.43
CA PHE A 137 -3.27 13.29 -6.29
C PHE A 137 -1.88 12.86 -6.78
N GLY A 138 -1.20 11.99 -6.05
CA GLY A 138 0.09 11.43 -6.45
C GLY A 138 0.02 10.67 -7.78
N ALA A 139 -1.13 10.10 -8.12
CA ALA A 139 -1.35 9.45 -9.42
C ALA A 139 -1.20 10.40 -10.62
N TYR A 140 -1.40 11.71 -10.42
CA TYR A 140 -1.32 12.72 -11.46
C TYR A 140 -0.02 13.54 -11.40
N LEU A 141 0.54 13.72 -10.21
CA LEU A 141 1.72 14.57 -9.98
C LEU A 141 3.02 13.76 -9.89
N ALA A 142 3.03 12.73 -9.03
CA ALA A 142 4.23 11.95 -8.76
C ALA A 142 4.44 10.79 -9.74
N GLN A 143 3.35 10.12 -10.14
CA GLN A 143 3.42 8.96 -11.02
C GLN A 143 4.17 9.21 -12.34
N PRO A 144 4.00 10.35 -13.05
CA PRO A 144 4.75 10.60 -14.28
C PRO A 144 6.26 10.69 -14.04
N LEU A 145 6.69 11.38 -12.98
CA LEU A 145 8.10 11.53 -12.62
C LEU A 145 8.73 10.19 -12.19
N MET A 146 7.98 9.39 -11.42
CA MET A 146 8.42 8.06 -11.01
C MET A 146 8.53 7.10 -12.19
N ARG A 147 7.60 7.18 -13.16
CA ARG A 147 7.66 6.35 -14.38
C ARG A 147 8.85 6.73 -15.26
N ASP A 148 9.07 8.01 -15.52
CA ASP A 148 10.21 8.48 -16.30
C ASP A 148 11.55 7.99 -15.72
N ALA A 149 11.71 8.04 -14.39
CA ALA A 149 12.90 7.52 -13.73
C ALA A 149 13.13 6.01 -13.96
N VAL A 150 12.06 5.20 -13.90
CA VAL A 150 12.14 3.74 -14.06
C VAL A 150 12.24 3.33 -15.54
N GLU A 151 11.66 4.09 -16.47
CA GLU A 151 11.80 3.83 -17.91
C GLU A 151 13.24 4.07 -18.39
N ASN A 152 13.90 5.11 -17.87
CA ASN A 152 15.30 5.40 -18.18
C ASN A 152 16.28 4.45 -17.47
N LYS A 153 15.91 3.92 -16.30
CA LYS A 153 16.69 2.94 -15.54
C LYS A 153 15.79 1.91 -14.88
N PRO A 154 15.56 0.74 -15.53
CA PRO A 154 14.61 -0.28 -15.05
C PRO A 154 14.90 -0.82 -13.65
N THR A 155 16.15 -0.77 -13.21
CA THR A 155 16.59 -1.26 -11.90
C THR A 155 17.23 -0.12 -11.12
N LEU A 156 16.50 0.36 -10.11
CA LEU A 156 16.99 1.38 -9.17
C LEU A 156 17.74 0.72 -8.02
N THR A 157 18.76 1.40 -7.50
CA THR A 157 19.33 1.09 -6.19
C THR A 157 18.42 1.61 -5.07
N LYS A 158 18.63 1.13 -3.83
CA LYS A 158 17.87 1.60 -2.67
C LYS A 158 17.96 3.11 -2.46
N ASP A 159 19.15 3.69 -2.64
CA ASP A 159 19.37 5.12 -2.42
C ASP A 159 18.72 5.97 -3.52
N GLU A 160 18.80 5.54 -4.78
CA GLU A 160 18.10 6.18 -5.89
C GLU A 160 16.59 6.13 -5.70
N ALA A 161 16.04 4.97 -5.30
CA ALA A 161 14.62 4.84 -5.02
C ALA A 161 14.16 5.72 -3.85
N ARG A 162 14.98 5.85 -2.81
CA ARG A 162 14.71 6.74 -1.68
C ARG A 162 14.74 8.21 -2.09
N GLN A 163 15.73 8.61 -2.89
CA GLN A 163 15.84 9.96 -3.40
C GLN A 163 14.68 10.29 -4.34
N LEU A 164 14.29 9.36 -5.20
CA LEU A 164 13.14 9.50 -6.08
C LEU A 164 11.89 9.79 -5.24
N VAL A 165 11.53 8.90 -4.32
CA VAL A 165 10.32 9.07 -3.48
C VAL A 165 10.39 10.30 -2.57
N GLY A 166 11.57 10.71 -2.11
CA GLY A 166 11.74 11.92 -1.30
C GLY A 166 11.75 13.22 -2.10
N GLY A 167 11.95 13.14 -3.42
CA GLY A 167 12.02 14.29 -4.33
C GLY A 167 10.72 14.60 -5.07
N VAL A 168 9.73 13.71 -4.99
CA VAL A 168 8.35 13.89 -5.51
C VAL A 168 7.37 14.22 -4.39
#